data_AF-A0A351EYA1-F1
#
_entry.id   AF-A0A351EYA1-F1
#
_cell.length_a   1.000
_cell.length_b   1.000
_cell.length_c   1.000
_cell.angle_alpha   90.00
_cell.angle_beta   90.00
_cell.angle_gamma   90.00
#
_symmetry.space_group_name_H-M   'P 1'
#
loop_
_entity.id
_entity.type
_entity.pdbx_description
1 polymer ?
#
loop_
_entity_poly.entity_id
_entity_poly.type
_entity_poly.pdbx_seq_one_letter_code
_entity_poly.pdbx_strand_id
1 'polypeptide(L)'
;MLGKNLTFVAADPPRQSFFAAWDPDNPGGLGAESTLDIELALPASRGTQKRSVAAQKFLLTDAIDQLTTLRRDETASESAHAWAGVVRTGLALIARGKVLPWVSPSGYDTWRVDPLDPGDHQMLASLVHALPAVAHATPGSGRGSIADPAYAIRAAFDAIADTFIRTPAAHRVGSLRLFADAVPTKVPHLRPWVNDLAAAHCSNSRLVLRMHPPVQTTHPDTTDGAEAAPSHAALSHGTTPESGAEDLDQPWRVTFALQSKSDPSLLVDARDYWLAPTEVMDRLGHQAETTLL
;
A
#
# COMPACT_ATOMS: atom_id res chain seq x y z
N MET A 1 -19.06 24.61 3.63
CA MET A 1 -17.64 24.38 3.28
C MET A 1 -17.47 24.02 1.80
N LEU A 2 -18.18 23.02 1.29
CA LEU A 2 -17.91 22.40 -0.02
C LEU A 2 -18.07 23.31 -1.25
N GLY A 3 -18.81 24.41 -1.15
CA GLY A 3 -18.90 25.42 -2.23
C GLY A 3 -17.66 26.33 -2.37
N LYS A 4 -16.78 26.36 -1.36
CA LYS A 4 -15.50 27.09 -1.40
C LYS A 4 -14.41 26.26 -2.05
N ASN A 5 -13.31 26.88 -2.47
CA ASN A 5 -12.11 26.15 -2.87
C ASN A 5 -11.52 25.45 -1.64
N LEU A 6 -11.14 24.19 -1.79
CA LEU A 6 -10.51 23.35 -0.76
C LEU A 6 -9.06 23.08 -1.13
N THR A 7 -8.13 23.66 -0.39
CA THR A 7 -6.69 23.36 -0.50
C THR A 7 -6.26 22.46 0.65
N PHE A 8 -5.62 21.32 0.37
CA PHE A 8 -5.07 20.48 1.43
C PHE A 8 -3.79 21.09 2.01
N VAL A 9 -3.70 21.18 3.33
CA VAL A 9 -2.53 21.68 4.05
C VAL A 9 -1.97 20.53 4.89
N ALA A 10 -0.86 19.97 4.42
CA ALA A 10 -0.14 18.92 5.12
C ALA A 10 0.52 19.46 6.40
N ALA A 11 0.42 18.70 7.50
CA ALA A 11 1.10 18.98 8.75
C ALA A 11 1.86 17.74 9.25
N ASP A 12 2.72 17.95 10.24
CA ASP A 12 3.46 16.88 10.91
C ASP A 12 3.17 16.91 12.42
N PRO A 13 2.49 15.89 12.99
CA PRO A 13 2.08 14.63 12.34
C PRO A 13 0.89 14.78 11.37
N PRO A 14 0.68 13.81 10.45
CA PRO A 14 -0.36 13.85 9.43
C PRO A 14 -1.77 14.11 9.97
N ARG A 15 -2.13 13.58 11.15
CA ARG A 15 -3.43 13.86 11.80
C ARG A 15 -3.68 15.33 12.19
N GLN A 16 -2.68 16.20 12.13
CA GLN A 16 -2.85 17.64 12.31
C GLN A 16 -3.08 18.41 11.00
N SER A 17 -3.02 17.72 9.86
CA SER A 17 -3.35 18.28 8.55
C SER A 17 -4.82 18.73 8.53
N PHE A 18 -5.19 19.54 7.55
CA PHE A 18 -6.55 20.05 7.37
C PHE A 18 -6.79 20.49 5.93
N PHE A 19 -8.05 20.68 5.56
CA PHE A 19 -8.39 21.42 4.34
C PHE A 19 -8.63 22.88 4.69
N ALA A 20 -8.06 23.79 3.91
CA ALA A 20 -8.39 25.20 3.97
C ALA A 20 -9.51 25.49 2.98
N ALA A 21 -10.66 25.92 3.49
CA ALA A 21 -11.80 26.31 2.69
C ALA A 21 -11.83 27.84 2.51
N TRP A 22 -11.60 28.33 1.29
CA TRP A 22 -11.46 29.75 1.01
C TRP A 22 -12.26 30.19 -0.22
N ASP A 23 -12.68 31.44 -0.21
CA ASP A 23 -13.43 32.06 -1.30
C ASP A 23 -12.46 32.76 -2.26
N PRO A 24 -12.39 32.35 -3.55
CA PRO A 24 -11.51 32.99 -4.52
C PRO A 24 -11.87 34.45 -4.82
N ASP A 25 -13.12 34.86 -4.64
CA ASP A 25 -13.58 36.23 -4.88
C ASP A 25 -13.27 37.14 -3.68
N ASN A 26 -13.19 36.55 -2.48
CA ASN A 26 -12.91 37.26 -1.22
C ASN A 26 -11.69 36.69 -0.47
N PRO A 27 -10.49 36.66 -1.08
CA PRO A 27 -9.32 36.00 -0.50
C PRO A 27 -8.80 36.68 0.77
N GLY A 28 -9.18 37.94 1.03
CA GLY A 28 -8.84 38.66 2.26
C GLY A 28 -9.86 38.47 3.40
N GLY A 29 -10.91 37.67 3.19
CA GLY A 29 -11.89 37.35 4.23
C GLY A 29 -12.90 38.45 4.57
N LEU A 30 -12.95 39.55 3.80
CA LEU A 30 -13.97 40.58 3.97
C LEU A 30 -15.37 39.96 3.81
N GLY A 31 -16.14 39.92 4.90
CA GLY A 31 -17.49 39.32 4.93
C GLY A 31 -17.56 37.83 5.26
N ALA A 32 -16.46 37.17 5.64
CA ALA A 32 -16.42 35.72 5.90
C ALA A 32 -15.97 35.35 7.34
N GLU A 33 -16.48 34.22 7.85
CA GLU A 33 -16.02 33.57 9.09
C GLU A 33 -14.65 32.89 8.90
N SER A 34 -13.60 33.69 8.66
CA SER A 34 -12.23 33.16 8.59
C SER A 34 -11.78 32.70 9.98
N THR A 35 -11.11 31.54 10.04
CA THR A 35 -10.55 30.98 11.28
C THR A 35 -9.03 30.97 11.28
N LEU A 36 -8.40 31.16 10.13
CA LEU A 36 -6.95 31.29 9.97
C LEU A 36 -6.56 31.97 8.66
N ASP A 37 -5.34 32.47 8.61
CA ASP A 37 -4.67 32.86 7.38
C ASP A 37 -3.71 31.76 6.93
N ILE A 38 -3.72 31.46 5.64
CA ILE A 38 -2.81 30.48 5.04
C ILE A 38 -2.05 31.11 3.86
N GLU A 39 -0.80 30.69 3.67
CA GLU A 39 -0.02 31.07 2.50
C GLU A 39 -0.36 30.13 1.33
N LEU A 40 -0.83 30.69 0.22
CA LEU A 40 -1.07 29.99 -1.04
C LEU A 40 -0.23 30.58 -2.16
N ALA A 41 0.26 29.75 -3.06
CA ALA A 41 0.87 30.15 -4.32
C ALA A 41 -0.23 30.19 -5.41
N LEU A 42 -0.72 31.40 -5.70
CA LEU A 42 -1.84 31.64 -6.61
C LEU A 42 -1.37 32.29 -7.93
N PRO A 43 -2.14 32.17 -9.02
CA PRO A 43 -1.83 32.86 -10.27
C PRO A 43 -1.69 34.38 -10.09
N ALA A 44 -0.69 34.96 -10.75
CA ALA A 44 -0.44 36.40 -10.79
C ALA A 44 -0.22 36.87 -12.24
N SER A 45 -0.05 38.18 -12.45
CA SER A 45 0.19 38.74 -13.79
C SER A 45 1.43 38.17 -14.48
N ARG A 46 2.41 37.69 -13.71
CA ARG A 46 3.58 36.93 -14.19
C ARG A 46 3.82 35.72 -13.30
N GLY A 47 3.40 34.54 -13.77
CA GLY A 47 3.59 33.28 -13.05
C GLY A 47 2.68 33.18 -11.82
N THR A 48 3.26 32.80 -10.69
CA THR A 48 2.54 32.64 -9.42
C THR A 48 3.12 33.54 -8.34
N GLN A 49 2.29 33.98 -7.40
CA GLN A 49 2.69 34.75 -6.24
C GLN A 49 2.18 34.11 -4.95
N LYS A 50 3.01 34.13 -3.91
CA LYS A 50 2.61 33.79 -2.54
C LYS A 50 1.67 34.87 -2.01
N ARG A 51 0.49 34.47 -1.58
CA ARG A 51 -0.54 35.35 -1.03
C ARG A 51 -1.06 34.76 0.28
N SER A 52 -1.20 35.62 1.29
CA SER A 52 -1.96 35.27 2.49
C SER A 52 -3.45 35.28 2.15
N VAL A 53 -4.13 34.16 2.40
CA VAL A 53 -5.55 33.95 2.12
C VAL A 53 -6.26 33.59 3.40
N ALA A 54 -7.34 34.32 3.69
CA ALA A 54 -8.25 34.04 4.78
C ALA A 54 -9.03 32.76 4.47
N ALA A 55 -8.98 31.78 5.36
CA ALA A 55 -9.59 30.48 5.17
C ALA A 55 -10.33 30.00 6.43
N GLN A 56 -11.32 29.15 6.19
CA GLN A 56 -11.96 28.39 7.25
C GLN A 56 -11.27 27.03 7.37
N LYS A 57 -10.86 26.66 8.58
CA LYS A 57 -10.23 25.36 8.87
C LYS A 57 -11.29 24.27 8.75
N PHE A 58 -11.09 23.35 7.82
CA PHE A 58 -11.93 22.18 7.69
C PHE A 58 -11.14 20.96 8.17
N LEU A 59 -11.45 20.52 9.40
CA LEU A 59 -10.75 19.42 10.06
C LEU A 59 -10.96 18.12 9.29
N LEU A 60 -9.95 17.23 9.32
CA LEU A 60 -9.99 15.96 8.58
C LEU A 60 -11.18 15.09 9.00
N THR A 61 -11.55 15.08 10.29
CA THR A 61 -12.70 14.31 10.79
C THR A 61 -13.98 14.72 10.07
N ASP A 62 -14.27 16.02 10.02
CA ASP A 62 -15.48 16.55 9.41
C ASP A 62 -15.42 16.46 7.87
N ALA A 63 -14.21 16.60 7.32
CA ALA A 63 -13.98 16.47 5.89
C ALA A 63 -14.19 15.04 5.40
N ILE A 64 -13.76 14.04 6.17
CA ILE A 64 -14.02 12.62 5.84
C ILE A 64 -15.53 12.38 5.73
N ASP A 65 -16.33 12.82 6.70
CA ASP A 65 -17.78 12.59 6.70
C ASP A 65 -18.48 13.27 5.53
N GLN A 66 -18.15 14.54 5.27
CA GLN A 66 -18.80 15.33 4.21
C GLN A 66 -18.33 14.94 2.80
N LEU A 67 -17.02 14.74 2.59
CA LEU A 67 -16.48 14.45 1.26
C LEU A 67 -16.77 13.01 0.81
N THR A 68 -16.89 12.07 1.76
CA THR A 68 -17.25 10.69 1.43
C THR A 68 -18.69 10.62 0.88
N THR A 69 -19.58 11.45 1.40
CA THR A 69 -21.02 11.47 1.05
C THR A 69 -21.34 12.39 -0.13
N LEU A 70 -20.45 13.31 -0.50
CA LEU A 70 -20.62 14.22 -1.65
C LEU A 70 -20.81 13.45 -2.96
N ARG A 71 -22.01 13.54 -3.54
CA ARG A 71 -22.37 12.95 -4.83
C ARG A 71 -21.90 13.82 -5.99
N ARG A 72 -21.71 13.20 -7.17
CA ARG A 72 -21.20 13.90 -8.37
C ARG A 72 -22.13 15.01 -8.90
N ASP A 73 -23.43 14.89 -8.67
CA ASP A 73 -24.46 15.83 -9.11
C ASP A 73 -24.72 16.96 -8.11
N GLU A 74 -24.15 16.88 -6.90
CA GLU A 74 -24.28 17.92 -5.90
C GLU A 74 -23.43 19.15 -6.23
N THR A 75 -23.98 20.32 -5.89
CA THR A 75 -23.28 21.60 -6.08
C THR A 75 -22.16 21.75 -5.05
N ALA A 76 -20.91 21.70 -5.53
CA ALA A 76 -19.69 21.92 -4.76
C ALA A 76 -18.60 22.46 -5.69
N SER A 77 -17.50 22.95 -5.12
CA SER A 77 -16.35 23.37 -5.92
C SER A 77 -15.67 22.17 -6.60
N GLU A 78 -14.98 22.43 -7.71
CA GLU A 78 -14.21 21.40 -8.42
C GLU A 78 -13.18 20.73 -7.49
N SER A 79 -12.51 21.53 -6.66
CA SER A 79 -11.56 21.01 -5.66
C SER A 79 -12.23 20.12 -4.59
N ALA A 80 -13.46 20.40 -4.19
CA ALA A 80 -14.19 19.54 -3.26
C ALA A 80 -14.55 18.19 -3.90
N HIS A 81 -14.99 18.19 -5.16
CA HIS A 81 -15.24 16.96 -5.92
C HIS A 81 -13.97 16.12 -6.13
N ALA A 82 -12.85 16.77 -6.45
CA ALA A 82 -11.56 16.11 -6.58
C ALA A 82 -11.11 15.47 -5.26
N TRP A 83 -11.16 16.22 -4.15
CA TRP A 83 -10.83 15.69 -2.82
C TRP A 83 -11.80 14.61 -2.35
N ALA A 84 -13.08 14.65 -2.73
CA ALA A 84 -14.01 13.55 -2.46
C ALA A 84 -13.57 12.24 -3.14
N GLY A 85 -13.05 12.30 -4.36
CA GLY A 85 -12.43 11.14 -5.02
C GLY A 85 -11.23 10.59 -4.26
N VAL A 86 -10.35 11.48 -3.78
CA VAL A 86 -9.18 11.11 -2.98
C VAL A 86 -9.59 10.51 -1.64
N VAL A 87 -10.48 11.15 -0.88
CA VAL A 87 -10.94 10.67 0.43
C VAL A 87 -11.54 9.27 0.32
N ARG A 88 -12.43 9.03 -0.65
CA ARG A 88 -13.00 7.70 -0.88
C ARG A 88 -11.95 6.66 -1.25
N THR A 89 -10.95 7.03 -2.04
CA THR A 89 -9.85 6.12 -2.40
C THR A 89 -8.98 5.79 -1.19
N GLY A 90 -8.64 6.78 -0.36
CA GLY A 90 -7.91 6.59 0.89
C GLY A 90 -8.63 5.66 1.86
N LEU A 91 -9.94 5.88 2.06
CA LEU A 91 -10.77 4.99 2.88
C LEU A 91 -10.86 3.57 2.29
N ALA A 92 -10.96 3.43 0.97
CA ALA A 92 -10.97 2.12 0.31
C ALA A 92 -9.63 1.37 0.45
N LEU A 93 -8.50 2.08 0.50
CA LEU A 93 -7.19 1.50 0.81
C LEU A 93 -7.13 1.03 2.27
N ILE A 94 -7.59 1.87 3.21
CA ILE A 94 -7.65 1.53 4.64
C ILE A 94 -8.56 0.32 4.88
N ALA A 95 -9.73 0.28 4.24
CA ALA A 95 -10.67 -0.85 4.33
C ALA A 95 -10.09 -2.16 3.79
N ARG A 96 -9.17 -2.09 2.81
CA ARG A 96 -8.39 -3.22 2.30
C ARG A 96 -7.18 -3.57 3.19
N GLY A 97 -7.02 -2.92 4.34
CA GLY A 97 -5.92 -3.16 5.28
C GLY A 97 -4.57 -2.61 4.81
N LYS A 98 -4.54 -1.68 3.84
CA LYS A 98 -3.32 -1.05 3.35
C LYS A 98 -2.89 0.08 4.29
N VAL A 99 -2.59 -0.26 5.54
CA VAL A 99 -2.18 0.71 6.55
C VAL A 99 -1.20 0.08 7.54
N LEU A 100 -0.14 0.82 7.88
CA LEU A 100 0.90 0.37 8.80
C LEU A 100 1.42 1.51 9.68
N PRO A 101 1.91 1.20 10.90
CA PRO A 101 2.46 2.20 11.79
C PRO A 101 3.76 2.79 11.21
N TRP A 102 3.96 4.08 11.47
CA TRP A 102 5.07 4.84 10.89
C TRP A 102 5.59 5.91 11.84
N VAL A 103 6.80 6.41 11.58
CA VAL A 103 7.39 7.52 12.32
C VAL A 103 7.57 8.73 11.39
N SER A 104 6.86 9.80 11.71
CA SER A 104 6.86 11.04 10.92
C SER A 104 8.26 11.70 10.84
N PRO A 105 8.51 12.66 9.93
CA PRO A 105 9.80 13.37 9.87
C PRO A 105 10.23 14.00 11.21
N SER A 106 9.31 14.62 11.94
CA SER A 106 9.60 15.16 13.28
C SER A 106 9.65 14.08 14.36
N GLY A 107 9.40 12.81 14.05
CA GLY A 107 9.54 11.70 14.98
C GLY A 107 8.28 11.39 15.78
N TYR A 108 7.08 11.68 15.26
CA TYR A 108 5.82 11.33 15.91
C TYR A 108 5.32 9.97 15.47
N ASP A 109 4.55 9.30 16.35
CA ASP A 109 3.81 8.09 16.03
C ASP A 109 2.69 8.41 15.02
N THR A 110 2.61 7.66 13.92
CA THR A 110 1.68 7.93 12.81
C THR A 110 1.20 6.64 12.16
N TRP A 111 0.14 6.72 11.36
CA TRP A 111 -0.24 5.67 10.40
C TRP A 111 0.01 6.14 8.98
N ARG A 112 0.48 5.23 8.14
CA ARG A 112 0.79 5.46 6.72
C ARG A 112 -0.02 4.52 5.85
N VAL A 113 -0.54 5.00 4.72
CA VAL A 113 -1.27 4.17 3.76
C VAL A 113 -0.29 3.42 2.87
N ASP A 114 -0.07 2.15 3.20
CA ASP A 114 0.79 1.22 2.47
C ASP A 114 0.52 -0.23 2.90
N PRO A 115 0.95 -1.25 2.13
CA PRO A 115 1.64 -1.15 0.84
C PRO A 115 0.68 -0.87 -0.33
N LEU A 116 1.07 0.04 -1.23
CA LEU A 116 0.37 0.21 -2.50
C LEU A 116 0.79 -0.85 -3.53
N ASP A 117 -0.18 -1.52 -4.14
CA ASP A 117 0.08 -2.44 -5.26
C ASP A 117 0.08 -1.70 -6.61
N PRO A 118 0.45 -2.34 -7.75
CA PRO A 118 0.49 -1.67 -9.04
C PRO A 118 -0.85 -1.07 -9.49
N GLY A 119 -1.97 -1.66 -9.07
CA GLY A 119 -3.31 -1.11 -9.35
C GLY A 119 -3.58 0.16 -8.55
N ASP A 120 -3.18 0.17 -7.27
CA ASP A 120 -3.26 1.35 -6.42
C ASP A 120 -2.41 2.52 -6.97
N HIS A 121 -1.23 2.24 -7.53
CA HIS A 121 -0.38 3.25 -8.17
C HIS A 121 -1.02 3.85 -9.44
N GLN A 122 -1.70 3.04 -10.25
CA GLN A 122 -2.45 3.54 -11.42
C GLN A 122 -3.64 4.42 -10.99
N MET A 123 -4.33 4.03 -9.92
CA MET A 123 -5.38 4.86 -9.34
C MET A 123 -4.83 6.18 -8.81
N LEU A 124 -3.68 6.16 -8.11
CA LEU A 124 -2.99 7.36 -7.65
C LEU A 124 -2.62 8.29 -8.81
N ALA A 125 -2.05 7.75 -9.89
CA ALA A 125 -1.73 8.54 -11.08
C ALA A 125 -2.98 9.20 -11.71
N SER A 126 -4.11 8.49 -11.72
CA SER A 126 -5.40 9.02 -12.18
C SER A 126 -5.90 10.16 -11.30
N LEU A 127 -5.76 10.03 -9.97
CA LEU A 127 -6.10 11.11 -9.02
C LEU A 127 -5.20 12.33 -9.19
N VAL A 128 -3.89 12.12 -9.39
CA VAL A 128 -2.92 13.20 -9.64
C VAL A 128 -3.29 14.00 -10.88
N HIS A 129 -3.65 13.33 -11.98
CA HIS A 129 -4.10 14.00 -13.21
C HIS A 129 -5.43 14.75 -13.04
N ALA A 130 -6.30 14.29 -12.14
CA ALA A 130 -7.60 14.90 -11.89
C ALA A 130 -7.57 16.00 -10.82
N LEU A 131 -6.46 16.18 -10.08
CA LEU A 131 -6.38 17.12 -8.97
C LEU A 131 -6.15 18.56 -9.49
N PRO A 132 -7.10 19.49 -9.32
CA PRO A 132 -6.94 20.86 -9.81
C PRO A 132 -5.85 21.59 -9.03
N ALA A 133 -5.16 22.56 -9.67
CA ALA A 133 -4.07 23.32 -9.06
C ALA A 133 -4.44 23.97 -7.72
N VAL A 134 -5.66 24.53 -7.62
CA VAL A 134 -6.16 25.15 -6.38
C VAL A 134 -6.24 24.17 -5.21
N ALA A 135 -6.39 22.87 -5.47
CA ALA A 135 -6.50 21.85 -4.44
C ALA A 135 -5.18 21.60 -3.70
N HIS A 136 -4.04 21.93 -4.32
CA HIS A 136 -2.70 21.71 -3.79
C HIS A 136 -1.82 22.98 -3.92
N ALA A 137 -2.45 24.15 -3.91
CA ALA A 137 -1.81 25.45 -4.09
C ALA A 137 -0.92 25.91 -2.91
N THR A 138 -0.59 25.04 -1.95
CA THR A 138 0.40 25.36 -0.92
C THR A 138 1.78 25.59 -1.57
N PRO A 139 2.62 26.52 -1.07
CA PRO A 139 3.93 26.77 -1.64
C PRO A 139 4.83 25.53 -1.71
N GLY A 140 5.38 25.25 -2.90
CA GLY A 140 6.38 24.20 -3.11
C GLY A 140 7.81 24.66 -2.80
N SER A 141 8.78 23.77 -3.06
CA SER A 141 10.21 24.02 -2.78
C SER A 141 10.88 24.98 -3.77
N GLY A 142 10.37 25.08 -5.00
CA GLY A 142 10.85 25.99 -6.05
C GLY A 142 10.21 27.38 -5.99
N ARG A 143 10.90 28.38 -6.52
CA ARG A 143 10.36 29.76 -6.61
C ARG A 143 9.11 29.78 -7.49
N GLY A 144 7.98 30.16 -6.90
CA GLY A 144 6.70 30.17 -7.62
C GLY A 144 6.18 28.77 -7.98
N SER A 145 6.58 27.74 -7.23
CA SER A 145 5.99 26.41 -7.35
C SER A 145 4.85 26.23 -6.35
N ILE A 146 3.87 25.42 -6.73
CA ILE A 146 2.89 24.83 -5.82
C ILE A 146 3.39 23.45 -5.37
N ALA A 147 2.75 22.86 -4.36
CA ALA A 147 3.11 21.53 -3.90
C ALA A 147 2.95 20.49 -5.02
N ASP A 148 3.74 19.42 -4.99
CA ASP A 148 3.53 18.33 -5.93
C ASP A 148 2.18 17.65 -5.65
N PRO A 149 1.29 17.46 -6.65
CA PRO A 149 -0.02 16.85 -6.44
C PRO A 149 0.08 15.40 -5.93
N ALA A 150 1.10 14.63 -6.35
CA ALA A 150 1.29 13.28 -5.84
C ALA A 150 1.66 13.28 -4.35
N TYR A 151 2.55 14.19 -3.94
CA TYR A 151 2.82 14.44 -2.51
C TYR A 151 1.56 14.85 -1.74
N ALA A 152 0.77 15.80 -2.25
CA ALA A 152 -0.44 16.26 -1.57
C ALA A 152 -1.46 15.12 -1.36
N ILE A 153 -1.66 14.27 -2.37
CA ILE A 153 -2.56 13.11 -2.26
C ILE A 153 -2.01 12.07 -1.28
N ARG A 154 -0.71 11.76 -1.33
CA ARG A 154 -0.08 10.81 -0.39
C ARG A 154 -0.15 11.31 1.05
N ALA A 155 0.14 12.59 1.27
CA ALA A 155 0.01 13.21 2.59
C ALA A 155 -1.45 13.22 3.07
N ALA A 156 -2.43 13.42 2.17
CA ALA A 156 -3.84 13.30 2.52
C ALA A 156 -4.24 11.86 2.87
N PHE A 157 -3.75 10.85 2.15
CA PHE A 157 -3.97 9.44 2.52
C PHE A 157 -3.44 9.13 3.92
N ASP A 158 -2.21 9.54 4.22
CA ASP A 158 -1.61 9.34 5.54
C ASP A 158 -2.37 10.11 6.64
N ALA A 159 -2.82 11.34 6.36
CA ALA A 159 -3.64 12.11 7.28
C ALA A 159 -5.00 11.44 7.55
N ILE A 160 -5.66 10.91 6.52
CA ILE A 160 -6.92 10.18 6.64
C ILE A 160 -6.69 8.92 7.48
N ALA A 161 -5.64 8.14 7.22
CA ALA A 161 -5.33 6.94 7.99
C ALA A 161 -5.02 7.27 9.46
N ASP A 162 -4.16 8.25 9.71
CA ASP A 162 -3.72 8.64 11.04
C ASP A 162 -4.86 9.27 11.87
N THR A 163 -5.85 9.91 11.23
CA THR A 163 -7.08 10.37 11.88
C THR A 163 -8.09 9.24 12.08
N PHE A 164 -8.35 8.43 11.05
CA PHE A 164 -9.44 7.44 11.05
C PHE A 164 -9.21 6.29 12.03
N ILE A 165 -7.96 5.82 12.19
CA ILE A 165 -7.64 4.70 13.09
C ILE A 165 -7.72 5.10 14.57
N ARG A 166 -7.48 6.38 14.89
CA ARG A 166 -7.42 6.90 16.27
C ARG A 166 -8.81 7.27 16.80
N THR A 167 -9.71 6.30 16.78
CA THR A 167 -11.04 6.47 17.38
C THR A 167 -10.92 6.67 18.91
N PRO A 168 -11.91 7.30 19.58
CA PRO A 168 -11.90 7.45 21.03
C PRO A 168 -11.76 6.13 21.81
N ALA A 169 -12.08 4.98 21.19
CA ALA A 169 -11.95 3.66 21.79
C ALA A 169 -10.70 2.87 21.35
N ALA A 170 -9.87 3.41 20.45
CA ALA A 170 -8.72 2.68 19.86
C ALA A 170 -7.74 2.18 20.93
N HIS A 171 -7.46 3.00 21.95
CA HIS A 171 -6.58 2.65 23.08
C HIS A 171 -7.16 1.57 24.02
N ARG A 172 -8.40 1.13 23.81
CA ARG A 172 -9.00 0.01 24.56
C ARG A 172 -8.76 -1.34 23.86
N VAL A 173 -8.43 -1.32 22.57
CA VAL A 173 -8.14 -2.52 21.77
C VAL A 173 -6.67 -2.90 21.89
N GLY A 174 -5.77 -1.92 21.76
CA GLY A 174 -4.35 -2.08 22.05
C GLY A 174 -4.07 -1.67 23.50
N SER A 175 -3.35 -2.49 24.27
CA SER A 175 -2.94 -2.18 25.64
C SER A 175 -1.97 -0.98 25.76
N LEU A 176 -1.73 -0.25 24.67
CA LEU A 176 -0.83 0.90 24.56
C LEU A 176 -1.55 2.07 23.89
N ARG A 177 -1.27 3.28 24.37
CA ARG A 177 -1.72 4.55 23.75
C ARG A 177 -0.94 4.90 22.48
N LEU A 178 0.25 4.33 22.33
CA LEU A 178 1.11 4.51 21.17
C LEU A 178 0.38 4.03 19.90
N PHE A 179 0.36 4.84 18.85
CA PHE A 179 -0.42 4.63 17.62
C PHE A 179 -1.96 4.61 17.79
N ALA A 180 -2.50 4.77 18.99
CA ALA A 180 -3.93 4.68 19.25
C ALA A 180 -4.55 6.00 19.78
N ASP A 181 -3.79 6.81 20.50
CA ASP A 181 -4.25 8.07 21.11
C ASP A 181 -4.21 9.23 20.11
N ALA A 182 -5.15 10.15 20.17
CA ALA A 182 -5.14 11.35 19.33
C ALA A 182 -3.94 12.26 19.62
N VAL A 183 -3.48 12.30 20.88
CA VAL A 183 -2.35 13.14 21.30
C VAL A 183 -1.03 12.62 20.71
N PRO A 184 -0.24 13.47 20.03
CA PRO A 184 1.04 13.04 19.49
C PRO A 184 2.09 12.62 20.49
N THR A 185 2.68 11.45 20.23
CA THR A 185 3.78 10.88 21.03
C THR A 185 5.06 10.87 20.20
N LYS A 186 6.15 11.41 20.75
CA LYS A 186 7.48 11.36 20.12
C LYS A 186 8.09 9.98 20.28
N VAL A 187 8.39 9.32 19.17
CA VAL A 187 8.99 7.98 19.10
C VAL A 187 10.07 7.85 18.02
N PRO A 188 11.06 8.77 17.94
CA PRO A 188 12.11 8.67 16.93
C PRO A 188 12.94 7.37 17.04
N HIS A 189 13.01 6.77 18.23
CA HIS A 189 13.70 5.50 18.48
C HIS A 189 13.02 4.29 17.81
N LEU A 190 11.77 4.41 17.37
CA LEU A 190 11.04 3.35 16.66
C LEU A 190 11.25 3.38 15.14
N ARG A 191 12.03 4.33 14.62
CA ARG A 191 12.34 4.41 13.17
C ARG A 191 12.88 3.10 12.58
N PRO A 192 13.88 2.42 13.19
CA PRO A 192 14.36 1.15 12.66
C PRO A 192 13.24 0.11 12.56
N TRP A 193 12.46 -0.03 13.65
CA TRP A 193 11.35 -0.99 13.69
C TRP A 193 10.27 -0.73 12.63
N VAL A 194 9.81 0.52 12.45
CA VAL A 194 8.80 0.81 11.41
C VAL A 194 9.35 0.63 9.99
N ASN A 195 10.66 0.84 9.79
CA ASN A 195 11.30 0.61 8.49
C ASN A 195 11.38 -0.89 8.19
N ASP A 196 11.76 -1.71 9.16
CA ASP A 196 11.79 -3.18 9.01
C ASP A 196 10.39 -3.72 8.75
N LEU A 197 9.39 -3.23 9.49
CA LEU A 197 7.99 -3.57 9.27
C LEU A 197 7.53 -3.17 7.87
N ALA A 198 7.83 -1.94 7.44
CA ALA A 198 7.46 -1.49 6.10
C ALA A 198 8.18 -2.30 5.02
N ALA A 199 9.45 -2.67 5.20
CA ALA A 199 10.18 -3.51 4.25
C ALA A 199 9.50 -4.88 4.10
N ALA A 200 9.13 -5.54 5.20
CA ALA A 200 8.45 -6.83 5.17
C ALA A 200 7.05 -6.73 4.52
N HIS A 201 6.27 -5.71 4.85
CA HIS A 201 4.91 -5.54 4.32
C HIS A 201 4.88 -5.05 2.86
N CYS A 202 5.81 -4.16 2.49
CA CYS A 202 5.94 -3.61 1.13
C CYS A 202 6.78 -4.48 0.20
N SER A 203 7.38 -5.57 0.69
CA SER A 203 7.98 -6.58 -0.20
C SER A 203 6.92 -7.09 -1.18
N ASN A 204 7.23 -7.06 -2.47
CA ASN A 204 6.36 -7.62 -3.51
C ASN A 204 6.53 -9.14 -3.66
N SER A 205 7.25 -9.77 -2.71
CA SER A 205 7.39 -11.20 -2.60
C SER A 205 7.07 -11.69 -1.18
N ARG A 206 6.83 -12.99 -1.05
CA ARG A 206 6.71 -13.66 0.24
C ARG A 206 7.46 -14.98 0.22
N LEU A 207 8.02 -15.37 1.36
CA LEU A 207 8.61 -16.69 1.56
C LEU A 207 7.48 -17.72 1.69
N VAL A 208 7.55 -18.78 0.91
CA VAL A 208 6.61 -19.91 0.97
C VAL A 208 7.36 -21.23 1.11
N LEU A 209 6.69 -22.19 1.74
CA LEU A 209 7.15 -23.56 1.85
C LEU A 209 6.53 -24.39 0.72
N ARG A 210 7.35 -25.06 -0.09
CA ARG A 210 6.90 -25.97 -1.15
C ARG A 210 7.19 -27.41 -0.75
N MET A 211 6.14 -28.22 -0.69
CA MET A 211 6.21 -29.64 -0.38
C MET A 211 6.11 -30.42 -1.67
N HIS A 212 7.12 -31.22 -1.97
CA HIS A 212 7.17 -32.09 -3.14
C HIS A 212 6.87 -33.52 -2.68
N PRO A 213 5.80 -34.14 -3.19
CA PRO A 213 5.52 -35.53 -2.88
C PRO A 213 6.60 -36.44 -3.49
N PRO A 214 6.81 -37.64 -2.93
CA PRO A 214 7.61 -38.68 -3.56
C PRO A 214 7.17 -38.93 -5.00
N VAL A 215 8.13 -39.05 -5.92
CA VAL A 215 7.83 -39.37 -7.31
C VAL A 215 7.57 -40.86 -7.41
N GLN A 216 6.34 -41.26 -7.71
CA GLN A 216 6.03 -42.64 -8.06
C GLN A 216 6.75 -43.00 -9.37
N THR A 217 7.84 -43.75 -9.26
CA THR A 217 8.46 -44.38 -10.42
C THR A 217 7.54 -45.48 -10.91
N THR A 218 6.66 -45.14 -11.85
CA THR A 218 5.95 -46.15 -12.63
C THR A 218 6.97 -46.84 -13.53
N HIS A 219 7.32 -48.07 -13.20
CA HIS A 219 8.05 -48.91 -14.14
C HIS A 219 7.12 -49.14 -15.34
N PRO A 220 7.54 -48.79 -16.57
CA PRO A 220 6.79 -49.22 -17.73
C PRO A 220 6.88 -50.76 -17.77
N ASP A 221 5.74 -51.43 -17.61
CA ASP A 221 5.63 -52.87 -17.86
C ASP A 221 6.11 -53.13 -19.29
N THR A 222 7.33 -53.65 -19.41
CA THR A 222 7.86 -54.14 -20.67
C THR A 222 7.16 -55.46 -20.97
N THR A 223 5.94 -55.36 -21.49
CA THR A 223 5.24 -56.49 -22.10
C THR A 223 5.42 -56.39 -23.60
N ASP A 224 6.66 -56.56 -24.07
CA ASP A 224 6.92 -56.86 -25.48
C ASP A 224 7.18 -58.35 -25.63
N GLY A 225 6.24 -59.00 -26.31
CA GLY A 225 6.29 -60.42 -26.62
C GLY A 225 7.46 -60.74 -27.56
N ALA A 226 8.20 -61.79 -27.22
CA ALA A 226 9.06 -62.51 -28.14
C ALA A 226 8.93 -64.02 -27.90
N GLU A 227 8.91 -64.74 -29.02
CA GLU A 227 8.37 -66.07 -29.24
C GLU A 227 9.05 -67.23 -28.48
N ALA A 228 8.26 -68.28 -28.30
CA ALA A 228 8.63 -69.53 -27.64
C ALA A 228 9.56 -70.43 -28.48
N ALA A 229 10.50 -71.11 -27.81
CA ALA A 229 10.97 -72.44 -28.18
C ALA A 229 11.37 -73.23 -26.91
N PRO A 230 11.11 -74.55 -26.83
CA PRO A 230 11.17 -75.29 -25.56
C PRO A 230 12.53 -75.94 -25.31
N SER A 231 12.98 -75.94 -24.06
CA SER A 231 14.09 -76.79 -23.57
C SER A 231 13.88 -77.13 -22.10
N HIS A 232 14.18 -78.38 -21.76
CA HIS A 232 13.75 -79.12 -20.58
C HIS A 232 14.27 -78.62 -19.21
N ALA A 233 13.35 -78.71 -18.24
CA ALA A 233 13.50 -79.10 -16.83
C ALA A 233 14.57 -78.42 -15.94
N ALA A 234 14.07 -77.61 -14.99
CA ALA A 234 14.40 -77.73 -13.57
C ALA A 234 13.32 -77.04 -12.72
N LEU A 235 12.81 -77.77 -11.72
CA LEU A 235 11.91 -77.28 -10.68
C LEU A 235 12.60 -76.16 -9.90
N SER A 236 11.97 -75.00 -9.77
CA SER A 236 12.31 -74.02 -8.74
C SER A 236 11.04 -73.30 -8.32
N HIS A 237 10.80 -73.33 -7.02
CA HIS A 237 9.63 -72.80 -6.34
C HIS A 237 9.34 -71.35 -6.71
N GLY A 238 8.04 -71.05 -6.76
CA GLY A 238 7.51 -69.75 -7.08
C GLY A 238 8.10 -68.65 -6.21
N THR A 239 8.55 -67.60 -6.88
CA THR A 239 8.56 -66.26 -6.33
C THR A 239 7.58 -65.49 -7.17
N THR A 240 6.39 -65.25 -6.62
CA THR A 240 5.47 -64.21 -7.08
C THR A 240 6.31 -62.95 -7.30
N PRO A 241 6.25 -62.26 -8.47
CA PRO A 241 6.81 -60.93 -8.53
C PRO A 241 5.97 -60.11 -7.57
N GLU A 242 6.55 -59.74 -6.43
CA GLU A 242 5.98 -58.78 -5.52
C GLU A 242 5.75 -57.52 -6.35
N SER A 243 4.48 -57.27 -6.66
CA SER A 243 3.97 -56.02 -7.18
C SER A 243 4.64 -54.90 -6.39
N GLY A 244 5.36 -54.02 -7.09
CA GLY A 244 6.17 -52.95 -6.50
C GLY A 244 5.46 -52.34 -5.31
N ALA A 245 5.94 -52.69 -4.12
CA ALA A 245 5.47 -52.10 -2.89
C ALA A 245 5.70 -50.60 -3.05
N GLU A 246 4.63 -49.82 -3.01
CA GLU A 246 4.75 -48.38 -2.84
C GLU A 246 5.64 -48.18 -1.61
N ASP A 247 6.83 -47.64 -1.82
CA ASP A 247 7.68 -47.23 -0.73
C ASP A 247 7.03 -45.98 -0.11
N LEU A 248 6.04 -46.24 0.75
CA LEU A 248 5.27 -45.23 1.48
C LEU A 248 6.16 -44.39 2.42
N ASP A 249 7.40 -44.83 2.64
CA ASP A 249 8.41 -44.14 3.45
C ASP A 249 9.32 -43.21 2.65
N GLN A 250 9.07 -43.00 1.34
CA GLN A 250 9.82 -41.98 0.60
C GLN A 250 9.61 -40.58 1.21
N PRO A 251 10.69 -39.86 1.56
CA PRO A 251 10.56 -38.61 2.27
C PRO A 251 10.05 -37.50 1.35
N TRP A 252 9.06 -36.76 1.83
CA TRP A 252 8.67 -35.48 1.23
C TRP A 252 9.87 -34.55 1.16
N ARG A 253 10.13 -33.97 -0.01
CA ARG A 253 11.13 -32.91 -0.14
C ARG A 253 10.45 -31.58 0.15
N VAL A 254 11.03 -30.81 1.06
CA VAL A 254 10.54 -29.48 1.40
C VAL A 254 11.55 -28.45 0.93
N THR A 255 11.12 -27.45 0.15
CA THR A 255 11.97 -26.33 -0.29
C THR A 255 11.35 -24.99 0.07
N PHE A 256 12.19 -23.97 0.27
CA PHE A 256 11.76 -22.59 0.43
C PHE A 256 11.72 -21.92 -0.95
N ALA A 257 10.70 -21.12 -1.21
CA ALA A 257 10.59 -20.36 -2.44
C ALA A 257 10.10 -18.93 -2.17
N LEU A 258 10.50 -17.99 -3.01
CA LEU A 258 9.90 -16.68 -3.10
C LEU A 258 8.74 -16.72 -4.08
N GLN A 259 7.58 -16.26 -3.63
CA GLN A 259 6.39 -16.09 -4.46
C GLN A 259 6.11 -14.61 -4.68
N SER A 260 5.84 -14.20 -5.91
CA SER A 260 5.39 -12.83 -6.19
C SER A 260 3.99 -12.60 -5.62
N LYS A 261 3.77 -11.42 -5.02
CA LYS A 261 2.43 -10.98 -4.58
C LYS A 261 1.58 -10.51 -5.76
N SER A 262 2.19 -9.90 -6.78
CA SER A 262 1.50 -9.44 -7.99
C SER A 262 1.14 -10.58 -8.94
N ASP A 263 1.93 -11.66 -8.95
CA ASP A 263 1.66 -12.86 -9.72
C ASP A 263 1.92 -14.11 -8.87
N PRO A 264 0.90 -14.63 -8.16
CA PRO A 264 1.05 -15.81 -7.31
C PRO A 264 1.50 -17.08 -8.05
N SER A 265 1.42 -17.12 -9.38
CA SER A 265 1.95 -18.24 -10.16
C SER A 265 3.48 -18.20 -10.31
N LEU A 266 4.09 -17.02 -10.14
CA LEU A 266 5.53 -16.84 -10.18
C LEU A 266 6.16 -17.26 -8.86
N LEU A 267 6.88 -18.38 -8.91
CA LEU A 267 7.65 -18.95 -7.80
C LEU A 267 9.10 -19.14 -8.24
N VAL A 268 10.03 -18.68 -7.40
CA VAL A 268 11.47 -18.90 -7.58
C VAL A 268 11.97 -19.59 -6.33
N ASP A 269 12.66 -20.73 -6.48
CA ASP A 269 13.28 -21.39 -5.32
C ASP A 269 14.26 -20.41 -4.66
N ALA A 270 14.21 -20.32 -3.33
CA ALA A 270 15.03 -19.36 -2.58
C ALA A 270 16.52 -19.54 -2.87
N ARG A 271 16.94 -20.78 -3.16
CA ARG A 271 18.32 -21.11 -3.50
C ARG A 271 18.76 -20.61 -4.88
N ASP A 272 17.80 -20.42 -5.79
CA ASP A 272 18.04 -20.09 -7.20
C ASP A 272 17.76 -18.61 -7.50
N TYR A 273 17.22 -17.83 -6.55
CA TYR A 273 16.87 -16.43 -6.79
C TYR A 273 18.05 -15.58 -7.27
N TRP A 274 19.26 -15.82 -6.76
CA TRP A 274 20.47 -15.11 -7.15
C TRP A 274 20.91 -15.43 -8.59
N LEU A 275 20.34 -16.47 -9.17
CA LEU A 275 20.57 -16.91 -10.55
C LEU A 275 19.37 -16.56 -11.46
N ALA A 276 18.30 -15.98 -10.92
CA ALA A 276 17.11 -15.66 -11.68
C ALA A 276 17.35 -14.48 -12.65
N PRO A 277 16.70 -14.47 -13.83
CA PRO A 277 16.75 -13.32 -14.72
C PRO A 277 16.24 -12.03 -14.05
N THR A 278 16.76 -10.88 -14.46
CA THR A 278 16.40 -9.57 -13.90
C THR A 278 14.90 -9.31 -14.00
N GLU A 279 14.25 -9.73 -15.09
CA GLU A 279 12.80 -9.58 -15.29
C GLU A 279 11.98 -10.35 -14.26
N VAL A 280 12.51 -11.49 -13.77
CA VAL A 280 11.88 -12.29 -12.72
C VAL A 280 12.10 -11.64 -11.36
N MET A 281 13.30 -11.12 -11.09
CA MET A 281 13.61 -10.39 -9.86
C MET A 281 12.74 -9.12 -9.74
N ASP A 282 12.55 -8.38 -10.82
CA ASP A 282 11.70 -7.19 -10.85
C ASP A 282 10.24 -7.51 -10.49
N ARG A 283 9.72 -8.67 -10.92
CA ARG A 283 8.37 -9.14 -10.57
C ARG A 283 8.25 -9.64 -9.12
N LEU A 284 9.36 -10.04 -8.49
CA LEU A 284 9.43 -10.34 -7.05
C LEU A 284 9.62 -9.06 -6.20
N GLY A 285 10.02 -7.96 -6.84
CA GLY A 285 10.21 -6.63 -6.25
C GLY A 285 11.64 -6.37 -5.78
N HIS A 286 12.01 -5.08 -5.70
CA HIS A 286 13.36 -4.58 -5.40
C HIS A 286 13.92 -4.88 -3.99
N GLN A 287 13.23 -5.69 -3.20
CA GLN A 287 13.60 -6.06 -1.82
C GLN A 287 13.32 -7.55 -1.54
N ALA A 288 13.19 -8.38 -2.58
CA ALA A 288 12.87 -9.79 -2.40
C ALA A 288 13.96 -10.56 -1.64
N GLU A 289 15.23 -10.14 -1.74
CA GLU A 289 16.33 -10.62 -0.91
C GLU A 289 16.14 -10.39 0.60
N THR A 290 15.55 -9.26 1.01
CA THR A 290 15.21 -8.97 2.41
C THR A 290 14.16 -9.94 2.96
N THR A 291 13.39 -10.61 2.09
CA THR A 291 12.43 -11.63 2.49
C THR A 291 13.10 -12.98 2.82
N LEU A 292 14.39 -13.12 2.51
CA LEU A 292 15.20 -14.33 2.76
C LEU A 292 16.23 -14.18 3.89
N LEU A 293 16.34 -12.98 4.49
CA LEU A 293 17.19 -12.66 5.64
C LEU A 293 16.37 -12.69 6.93
#